data_AF-A0AAV8VS53-F1
#
_entry.id   AF-A0AAV8VS53-F1
#
_cell.length_a   1.000
_cell.length_b   1.000
_cell.length_c   1.000
_cell.angle_alpha   90.00
_cell.angle_beta   90.00
_cell.angle_gamma   90.00
#
_symmetry.space_group_name_H-M   'P 1'
#
loop_
_entity.id
_entity.type
_entity.pdbx_description
1 polymer ?
#
loop_
_entity_poly.entity_id
_entity_poly.type
_entity_poly.pdbx_seq_one_letter_code
_entity_poly.pdbx_strand_id
1 'polypeptide(L)'
;MARGMPIPNSEGMGYYVTIEDINADIIVASEPNKKLVKKAGWIADNRSDVAVYFKNKGLRVSKTTLGEGFLVIEMEEFQLVATYISPNISRAEYKAALDRCMENIRPDETSVILGDFNAKSQEWGAPAQDERGAALMEWVAALDLVPHNTGEPTFIRGNSATHIDITLSTQSGARKLSQWRVMENSPITGHQFICFCIGTQRRHNDRSLKGKIVISREQFEASLAEAGIDELEGE
;
A
#
# COMPACT_ATOMS: atom_id res chain seq x y z
N MET A 1 -5.49 -16.07 43.50
CA MET A 1 -4.44 -17.08 43.24
C MET A 1 -5.06 -18.22 42.44
N ALA A 2 -4.65 -18.40 41.20
CA ALA A 2 -4.80 -19.62 40.39
C ALA A 2 -3.87 -19.40 39.18
N ARG A 3 -2.58 -19.75 39.28
CA ARG A 3 -1.97 -21.03 38.87
C ARG A 3 -2.51 -21.50 37.52
N GLY A 4 -1.66 -21.36 36.49
CA GLY A 4 -2.01 -21.61 35.10
C GLY A 4 -1.99 -23.07 34.69
N MET A 5 -2.29 -23.26 33.41
CA MET A 5 -1.89 -24.42 32.61
C MET A 5 -1.56 -23.93 31.19
N PRO A 6 -0.43 -24.35 30.60
CA PRO A 6 -0.14 -24.13 29.19
C PRO A 6 -0.79 -25.23 28.34
N ILE A 7 -1.24 -24.87 27.14
CA ILE A 7 -1.59 -25.82 26.08
C ILE A 7 -0.70 -25.50 24.87
N PRO A 8 0.19 -26.40 24.43
CA PRO A 8 0.98 -26.20 23.24
C PRO A 8 0.29 -26.75 21.98
N ASN A 9 0.55 -26.04 20.88
CA ASN A 9 0.61 -26.46 19.48
C ASN A 9 -0.62 -26.37 18.57
N SER A 10 -0.28 -25.88 17.35
CA SER A 10 -0.88 -26.16 16.05
C SER A 10 -2.34 -25.81 15.86
N GLU A 11 -2.65 -24.57 15.52
CA GLU A 11 -3.83 -24.22 14.72
C GLU A 11 -3.76 -22.73 14.34
N GLY A 12 -3.96 -22.42 13.06
CA GLY A 12 -3.77 -21.09 12.48
C GLY A 12 -4.74 -20.05 13.00
N MET A 13 -4.44 -19.46 14.15
CA MET A 13 -5.11 -18.27 14.65
C MET A 13 -4.60 -17.05 13.86
N GLY A 14 -5.44 -16.53 12.96
CA GLY A 14 -5.14 -15.30 12.24
C GLY A 14 -5.03 -14.14 13.22
N TYR A 15 -3.83 -13.58 13.37
CA TYR A 15 -3.66 -12.33 14.11
C TYR A 15 -4.30 -11.18 13.33
N TYR A 16 -5.22 -10.48 13.97
CA TYR A 16 -5.79 -9.23 13.46
C TYR A 16 -4.84 -8.08 13.82
N VAL A 17 -4.30 -7.38 12.81
CA VAL A 17 -3.45 -6.19 13.01
C VAL A 17 -4.31 -4.95 12.82
N THR A 18 -4.37 -4.07 13.82
CA THR A 18 -5.12 -2.81 13.74
C THR A 18 -4.27 -1.65 13.20
N ILE A 19 -4.90 -0.57 12.72
CA ILE A 19 -4.18 0.69 12.38
C ILE A 19 -3.35 1.19 13.58
N GLU A 20 -3.83 0.97 14.79
CA GLU A 20 -3.12 1.40 16.00
C GLU A 20 -1.85 0.59 16.24
N ASP A 21 -1.88 -0.72 15.95
CA ASP A 21 -0.72 -1.61 16.02
C ASP A 21 0.32 -1.31 14.93
N ILE A 22 -0.13 -0.74 13.80
CA ILE A 22 0.74 -0.32 12.72
C ILE A 22 1.47 0.96 13.14
N ASN A 23 2.74 0.81 13.47
CA ASN A 23 3.66 1.92 13.65
C ASN A 23 4.03 2.52 12.29
N ALA A 24 3.14 3.31 11.71
CA ALA A 24 3.27 4.00 10.42
C ALA A 24 2.79 5.44 10.50
N ASP A 25 3.37 6.32 9.67
CA ASP A 25 2.90 7.70 9.53
C ASP A 25 1.75 7.80 8.52
N ILE A 26 1.83 6.99 7.46
CA ILE A 26 0.88 6.92 6.36
C ILE A 26 0.55 5.45 6.10
N ILE A 27 -0.73 5.14 5.91
CA ILE A 27 -1.21 3.81 5.52
C ILE A 27 -1.93 3.95 4.19
N VAL A 28 -1.63 3.05 3.26
CA VAL A 28 -2.28 2.97 1.95
C VAL A 28 -2.96 1.62 1.83
N ALA A 29 -4.23 1.65 1.46
CA ALA A 29 -5.03 0.46 1.27
C ALA A 29 -5.57 0.40 -0.16
N SER A 30 -5.33 -0.70 -0.86
CA SER A 30 -6.05 -1.07 -2.08
C SER A 30 -7.33 -1.82 -1.66
N GLU A 31 -8.41 -1.77 -2.44
CA GLU A 31 -9.74 -2.36 -2.18
C GLU A 31 -10.24 -2.28 -0.71
N PRO A 32 -10.17 -1.11 -0.04
CA PRO A 32 -10.54 -1.02 1.37
C PRO A 32 -12.04 -1.23 1.61
N ASN A 33 -12.41 -1.68 2.82
CA ASN A 33 -13.81 -1.73 3.22
C ASN A 33 -14.45 -0.33 3.18
N LYS A 34 -15.48 -0.18 2.33
CA LYS A 34 -16.12 1.11 2.05
C LYS A 34 -16.87 1.72 3.23
N LYS A 35 -17.41 0.90 4.15
CA LYS A 35 -18.09 1.41 5.36
C LYS A 35 -17.08 2.07 6.29
N LEU A 36 -15.90 1.49 6.33
CA LEU A 36 -14.80 1.86 7.19
C LEU A 36 -14.09 3.13 6.71
N VAL A 37 -13.80 3.24 5.40
CA VAL A 37 -13.30 4.47 4.76
C VAL A 37 -14.17 5.68 5.12
N LYS A 38 -15.51 5.52 5.09
CA LYS A 38 -16.48 6.59 5.41
C LYS A 38 -16.45 7.07 6.86
N LYS A 39 -16.01 6.22 7.81
CA LYS A 39 -16.06 6.52 9.25
C LYS A 39 -14.76 7.08 9.82
N ALA A 40 -13.62 6.81 9.20
CA ALA A 40 -12.32 6.95 9.85
C ALA A 40 -11.38 8.01 9.23
N GLY A 41 -11.90 9.00 8.50
CA GLY A 41 -11.10 10.11 7.99
C GLY A 41 -10.05 9.72 6.93
N TRP A 42 -10.31 8.63 6.21
CA TRP A 42 -9.54 8.21 5.06
C TRP A 42 -9.79 9.13 3.87
N ILE A 43 -8.75 9.36 3.06
CA ILE A 43 -8.89 9.96 1.73
C ILE A 43 -8.98 8.81 0.73
N ALA A 44 -10.07 8.71 -0.01
CA ALA A 44 -10.30 7.63 -0.97
C ALA A 44 -10.48 8.17 -2.39
N ASP A 45 -10.15 7.36 -3.39
CA ASP A 45 -10.43 7.67 -4.79
C ASP A 45 -11.95 7.66 -5.07
N ASN A 46 -12.35 8.00 -6.29
CA ASN A 46 -13.76 8.15 -6.65
C ASN A 46 -14.55 6.84 -6.53
N ARG A 47 -13.89 5.68 -6.57
CA ARG A 47 -14.54 4.36 -6.47
C ARG A 47 -14.35 3.68 -5.12
N SER A 48 -13.50 4.24 -4.25
CA SER A 48 -13.00 3.60 -3.03
C SER A 48 -12.29 2.28 -3.30
N ASP A 49 -11.55 2.23 -4.39
CA ASP A 49 -10.62 1.18 -4.78
C ASP A 49 -9.23 1.39 -4.14
N VAL A 50 -8.90 2.62 -3.78
CA VAL A 50 -7.68 2.93 -3.03
C VAL A 50 -7.95 4.03 -2.02
N ALA A 51 -7.38 3.91 -0.83
CA ALA A 51 -7.50 4.90 0.22
C ALA A 51 -6.18 5.11 0.97
N VAL A 52 -5.99 6.33 1.48
CA VAL A 52 -4.83 6.73 2.27
C VAL A 52 -5.30 7.28 3.61
N TYR A 53 -4.66 6.80 4.69
CA TYR A 53 -4.86 7.28 6.05
C TYR A 53 -3.57 7.90 6.59
N PHE A 54 -3.68 9.12 7.10
CA PHE A 54 -2.58 9.82 7.75
C PHE A 54 -2.71 9.65 9.27
N LYS A 55 -1.87 8.79 9.85
CA LYS A 55 -1.78 8.63 11.31
C LYS A 55 -1.01 9.81 11.91
N ASN A 56 0.07 10.23 11.26
CA ASN A 56 0.82 11.42 11.65
C ASN A 56 0.11 12.70 11.17
N LYS A 57 -0.59 13.38 12.08
CA LYS A 57 -1.29 14.64 11.80
C LYS A 57 -0.36 15.83 11.57
N GLY A 58 0.95 15.67 11.76
CA GLY A 58 1.96 16.67 11.43
C GLY A 58 2.31 16.74 9.94
N LEU A 59 1.92 15.72 9.15
CA LEU A 59 2.06 15.73 7.70
C LEU A 59 1.01 16.65 7.07
N ARG A 60 1.47 17.58 6.22
CA ARG A 60 0.60 18.56 5.58
C ARG A 60 0.34 18.15 4.13
N VAL A 61 -0.93 17.90 3.83
CA VAL A 61 -1.42 17.71 2.47
C VAL A 61 -1.74 19.08 1.88
N SER A 62 -1.10 19.43 0.77
CA SER A 62 -1.33 20.69 0.06
C SER A 62 -2.43 20.54 -0.99
N LYS A 63 -2.52 19.38 -1.65
CA LYS A 63 -3.51 19.11 -2.68
C LYS A 63 -3.75 17.61 -2.83
N THR A 64 -4.99 17.27 -3.19
CA THR A 64 -5.37 15.90 -3.53
C THR A 64 -6.03 15.88 -4.91
N THR A 65 -5.69 14.89 -5.73
CA THR A 65 -6.38 14.58 -6.99
C THR A 65 -6.98 13.18 -6.89
N LEU A 66 -8.30 13.07 -7.10
CA LEU A 66 -9.05 11.84 -6.99
C LEU A 66 -9.36 11.29 -8.38
N GLY A 67 -8.78 10.13 -8.69
CA GLY A 67 -9.04 9.40 -9.91
C GLY A 67 -10.03 8.26 -9.73
N GLU A 68 -10.19 7.45 -10.78
CA GLU A 68 -10.82 6.14 -10.69
C GLU A 68 -9.73 5.06 -10.65
N GLY A 69 -9.53 4.44 -9.49
CA GLY A 69 -8.45 3.48 -9.25
C GLY A 69 -7.11 4.14 -8.89
N PHE A 70 -7.06 5.45 -8.65
CA PHE A 70 -5.85 6.11 -8.15
C PHE A 70 -6.12 7.37 -7.32
N LEU A 71 -5.14 7.71 -6.49
CA LEU A 71 -5.07 8.92 -5.67
C LEU A 71 -3.70 9.57 -5.85
N VAL A 72 -3.68 10.89 -6.00
CA VAL A 72 -2.46 11.68 -5.94
C VAL A 72 -2.57 12.63 -4.75
N ILE A 73 -1.63 12.53 -3.82
CA ILE A 73 -1.56 13.35 -2.63
C ILE A 73 -0.25 14.14 -2.69
N GLU A 74 -0.38 15.44 -2.86
CA GLU A 74 0.75 16.37 -2.82
C GLU A 74 0.99 16.78 -1.36
N MET A 75 2.20 16.53 -0.87
CA MET A 75 2.68 17.01 0.43
C MET A 75 3.86 17.97 0.22
N GLU A 76 4.25 18.66 1.29
CA GLU A 76 5.35 19.64 1.23
C GLU A 76 6.69 19.04 0.76
N GLU A 77 6.95 17.77 1.06
CA GLU A 77 8.26 17.14 0.83
C GLU A 77 8.30 16.08 -0.28
N PHE A 78 7.14 15.56 -0.66
CA PHE A 78 6.98 14.56 -1.73
C PHE A 78 5.52 14.43 -2.20
N GLN A 79 5.35 13.88 -3.39
CA GLN A 79 4.08 13.43 -3.94
C GLN A 79 3.91 11.93 -3.66
N LEU A 80 2.75 11.54 -3.13
CA LEU A 80 2.34 10.14 -3.01
C LEU A 80 1.29 9.83 -4.08
N VAL A 81 1.55 8.84 -4.92
CA VAL A 81 0.60 8.31 -5.90
C VAL A 81 0.23 6.89 -5.47
N ALA A 82 -1.03 6.68 -5.11
CA ALA A 82 -1.54 5.38 -4.70
C ALA A 82 -2.49 4.84 -5.77
N THR A 83 -2.41 3.56 -6.13
CA THR A 83 -3.26 2.98 -7.18
C THR A 83 -3.76 1.58 -6.85
N TYR A 84 -4.89 1.24 -7.46
CA TYR A 84 -5.37 -0.13 -7.63
C TYR A 84 -5.83 -0.28 -9.07
N ILE A 85 -5.30 -1.28 -9.76
CA ILE A 85 -5.75 -1.64 -11.10
C ILE A 85 -6.28 -3.08 -11.04
N SER A 86 -7.58 -3.24 -11.28
CA SER A 86 -8.25 -4.52 -11.15
C SER A 86 -7.65 -5.60 -12.05
N PRO A 87 -7.52 -6.85 -11.57
CA PRO A 87 -7.06 -7.93 -12.42
C PRO A 87 -8.10 -8.32 -13.47
N ASN A 88 -9.37 -7.95 -13.29
CA ASN A 88 -10.52 -8.42 -14.05
C ASN A 88 -10.98 -7.43 -15.14
N ILE A 89 -10.01 -6.77 -15.79
CA ILE A 89 -10.26 -5.83 -16.90
C ILE A 89 -9.48 -6.24 -18.14
N SER A 90 -9.96 -5.81 -19.30
CA SER A 90 -9.28 -6.02 -20.58
C SER A 90 -7.92 -5.33 -20.62
N ARG A 91 -7.06 -5.76 -21.56
CA ARG A 91 -5.77 -5.12 -21.80
C ARG A 91 -5.89 -3.63 -22.14
N ALA A 92 -6.90 -3.25 -22.91
CA ALA A 92 -7.12 -1.85 -23.29
C ALA A 92 -7.51 -1.00 -22.08
N GLU A 93 -8.41 -1.50 -21.24
CA GLU A 93 -8.79 -0.84 -19.98
C GLU A 93 -7.62 -0.73 -19.01
N TYR A 94 -6.77 -1.76 -18.95
CA TYR A 94 -5.55 -1.74 -18.13
C TYR A 94 -4.58 -0.63 -18.56
N LYS A 95 -4.27 -0.53 -19.86
CA LYS A 95 -3.41 0.55 -20.38
C LYS A 95 -4.02 1.91 -20.10
N ALA A 96 -5.31 2.10 -20.35
CA ALA A 96 -5.99 3.35 -20.05
C ALA A 96 -5.98 3.70 -18.54
N ALA A 97 -6.05 2.71 -17.66
CA ALA A 97 -5.92 2.93 -16.21
C ALA A 97 -4.51 3.34 -15.81
N LEU A 98 -3.48 2.73 -16.40
CA LEU A 98 -2.10 3.16 -16.25
C LEU A 98 -1.92 4.60 -16.72
N ASP A 99 -2.35 4.93 -17.93
CA ASP A 99 -2.17 6.27 -18.50
C ASP A 99 -2.78 7.34 -17.58
N ARG A 100 -4.04 7.16 -17.18
CA ARG A 100 -4.72 8.07 -16.25
C ARG A 100 -4.00 8.26 -14.92
N CYS A 101 -3.32 7.23 -14.42
CA CYS A 101 -2.57 7.31 -13.16
C CYS A 101 -1.21 7.97 -13.36
N MET A 102 -0.42 7.44 -14.30
CA MET A 102 0.99 7.77 -14.50
C MET A 102 1.20 9.17 -15.07
N GLU A 103 0.24 9.73 -15.82
CA GLU A 103 0.26 11.12 -16.31
C GLU A 103 0.34 12.18 -15.19
N ASN A 104 0.01 11.83 -13.95
CA ASN A 104 0.04 12.75 -12.81
C ASN A 104 1.40 12.78 -12.09
N ILE A 105 2.34 11.91 -12.48
CA ILE A 105 3.66 11.82 -11.84
C ILE A 105 4.49 13.03 -12.23
N ARG A 106 5.18 13.62 -11.24
CA ARG A 106 6.11 14.73 -11.45
C ARG A 106 7.55 14.18 -11.48
N PRO A 107 8.13 13.87 -12.66
CA PRO A 107 9.42 13.20 -12.75
C PRO A 107 10.57 13.99 -12.12
N ASP A 108 10.48 15.32 -12.17
CA ASP A 108 11.50 16.23 -11.62
C ASP A 108 11.38 16.44 -10.10
N GLU A 109 10.27 16.00 -9.48
CA GLU A 109 10.03 16.11 -8.04
C GLU A 109 10.26 14.77 -7.33
N THR A 110 10.15 14.77 -6.00
CA THR A 110 10.13 13.53 -5.22
C THR A 110 8.73 12.94 -5.28
N SER A 111 8.56 11.87 -6.06
CA SER A 111 7.31 11.11 -6.11
C SER A 111 7.52 9.66 -5.72
N VAL A 112 6.58 9.12 -4.95
CA VAL A 112 6.48 7.71 -4.61
C VAL A 112 5.17 7.20 -5.18
N ILE A 113 5.24 6.15 -6.00
CA ILE A 113 4.10 5.53 -6.64
C ILE A 113 3.98 4.12 -6.08
N LEU A 114 2.81 3.74 -5.62
CA LEU A 114 2.62 2.45 -5.00
C LEU A 114 1.19 1.92 -5.12
N GLY A 115 1.05 0.61 -4.99
CA GLY A 115 -0.26 -0.03 -4.94
C GLY A 115 -0.28 -1.41 -5.59
N ASP A 116 -1.48 -1.96 -5.74
CA ASP A 116 -1.71 -3.22 -6.45
C ASP A 116 -1.92 -2.94 -7.94
N PHE A 117 -0.90 -3.23 -8.73
CA PHE A 117 -0.91 -3.02 -10.18
C PHE A 117 -1.41 -4.25 -10.94
N ASN A 118 -1.57 -5.41 -10.28
CA ASN A 118 -1.88 -6.69 -10.96
C ASN A 118 -1.03 -6.95 -12.21
N ALA A 119 0.28 -6.67 -12.10
CA ALA A 119 1.28 -6.78 -13.16
C ALA A 119 2.53 -7.52 -12.69
N LYS A 120 3.19 -8.25 -13.60
CA LYS A 120 4.38 -9.06 -13.29
C LYS A 120 5.57 -8.64 -14.15
N SER A 121 6.72 -8.42 -13.51
CA SER A 121 8.01 -8.21 -14.18
C SER A 121 9.14 -8.72 -13.29
N GLN A 122 10.23 -9.13 -13.94
CA GLN A 122 11.47 -9.51 -13.27
C GLN A 122 12.07 -8.31 -12.50
N GLU A 123 11.79 -7.09 -12.94
CA GLU A 123 12.25 -5.83 -12.29
C GLU A 123 11.71 -5.64 -10.87
N TRP A 124 10.61 -6.30 -10.52
CA TRP A 124 10.09 -6.35 -9.13
C TRP A 124 9.99 -7.78 -8.59
N GLY A 125 10.77 -8.70 -9.16
CA GLY A 125 10.99 -10.05 -8.65
C GLY A 125 10.02 -11.14 -9.12
N ALA A 126 9.11 -10.84 -10.05
CA ALA A 126 8.30 -11.90 -10.64
C ALA A 126 9.17 -12.86 -11.48
N PRO A 127 8.87 -14.18 -11.51
CA PRO A 127 9.63 -15.14 -12.31
C PRO A 127 9.59 -14.87 -13.82
N ALA A 128 8.56 -14.19 -14.30
CA ALA A 128 8.36 -13.85 -15.70
C ALA A 128 7.59 -12.53 -15.83
N GLN A 129 7.82 -11.82 -16.93
CA GLN A 129 7.08 -10.62 -17.29
C GLN A 129 5.77 -10.99 -18.03
N ASP A 130 4.67 -10.32 -17.68
CA ASP A 130 3.41 -10.40 -18.42
C ASP A 130 3.16 -9.13 -19.25
N GLU A 131 2.08 -9.12 -20.05
CA GLU A 131 1.76 -7.95 -20.90
C GLU A 131 1.47 -6.68 -20.11
N ARG A 132 0.98 -6.82 -18.87
CA ARG A 132 0.70 -5.70 -17.97
C ARG A 132 1.98 -5.12 -17.39
N GLY A 133 2.91 -5.99 -16.99
CA GLY A 133 4.25 -5.62 -16.58
C GLY A 133 5.02 -4.94 -17.70
N ALA A 134 4.90 -5.44 -18.94
CA ALA A 134 5.48 -4.77 -20.10
C ALA A 134 4.93 -3.35 -20.28
N ALA A 135 3.61 -3.17 -20.18
CA ALA A 135 2.98 -1.85 -20.28
C ALA A 135 3.38 -0.90 -19.14
N LEU A 136 3.51 -1.40 -17.91
CA LEU A 136 4.02 -0.59 -16.79
C LEU A 136 5.51 -0.26 -16.98
N MET A 137 6.31 -1.18 -17.52
CA MET A 137 7.73 -0.93 -17.81
C MET A 137 7.96 0.14 -18.88
N GLU A 138 7.04 0.31 -19.83
CA GLU A 138 7.06 1.45 -20.77
C GLU A 138 7.03 2.78 -20.01
N TRP A 139 6.16 2.89 -18.98
CA TRP A 139 6.08 4.07 -18.12
C TRP A 139 7.27 4.21 -17.17
N VAL A 140 7.77 3.11 -16.60
CA VAL A 140 8.98 3.10 -15.76
C VAL A 140 10.16 3.66 -16.55
N ALA A 141 10.34 3.23 -17.80
CA ALA A 141 11.39 3.72 -18.67
C ALA A 141 11.16 5.18 -19.09
N ALA A 142 9.93 5.55 -19.46
CA ALA A 142 9.61 6.90 -19.93
C ALA A 142 9.78 7.98 -18.85
N LEU A 143 9.53 7.64 -17.58
CA LEU A 143 9.60 8.56 -16.45
C LEU A 143 10.87 8.38 -15.58
N ASP A 144 11.80 7.51 -16.01
CA ASP A 144 13.02 7.15 -15.27
C ASP A 144 12.72 6.78 -13.80
N LEU A 145 11.73 5.89 -13.61
CA LEU A 145 11.32 5.44 -12.29
C LEU A 145 12.20 4.28 -11.80
N VAL A 146 12.33 4.20 -10.48
CA VAL A 146 13.11 3.18 -9.78
C VAL A 146 12.17 2.23 -9.06
N PRO A 147 12.14 0.93 -9.41
CA PRO A 147 11.48 -0.10 -8.60
C PRO A 147 12.21 -0.36 -7.28
N HIS A 148 11.47 -0.54 -6.19
CA HIS A 148 12.01 -0.78 -4.84
C HIS A 148 11.76 -2.17 -4.28
N ASN A 149 10.96 -2.98 -4.97
CA ASN A 149 10.66 -4.34 -4.56
C ASN A 149 11.95 -5.19 -4.52
N THR A 150 12.17 -5.93 -3.43
CA THR A 150 13.38 -6.77 -3.23
C THR A 150 13.20 -8.23 -3.67
N GLY A 151 12.04 -8.56 -4.24
CA GLY A 151 11.74 -9.84 -4.87
C GLY A 151 11.01 -10.86 -3.99
N GLU A 152 10.61 -10.47 -2.79
CA GLU A 152 9.70 -11.25 -1.96
C GLU A 152 8.26 -11.18 -2.52
N PRO A 153 7.51 -12.30 -2.50
CA PRO A 153 6.12 -12.31 -2.92
C PRO A 153 5.26 -11.35 -2.10
N THR A 154 4.44 -10.56 -2.79
CA THR A 154 3.54 -9.58 -2.17
C THR A 154 2.12 -10.11 -2.04
N PHE A 155 1.78 -11.21 -2.72
CA PHE A 155 0.51 -11.92 -2.59
C PHE A 155 0.73 -13.42 -2.50
N ILE A 156 0.20 -14.05 -1.46
CA ILE A 156 0.32 -15.48 -1.19
C ILE A 156 -1.08 -16.04 -0.89
N ARG A 157 -1.53 -17.03 -1.68
CA ARG A 157 -2.80 -17.73 -1.45
C ARG A 157 -2.64 -19.21 -1.72
N GLY A 158 -2.74 -20.02 -0.66
CA GLY A 158 -2.43 -21.45 -0.72
C GLY A 158 -0.99 -21.65 -1.22
N ASN A 159 -0.83 -22.41 -2.31
CA ASN A 159 0.48 -22.66 -2.92
C ASN A 159 0.89 -21.63 -3.98
N SER A 160 0.09 -20.58 -4.21
CA SER A 160 0.39 -19.52 -5.19
C SER A 160 1.06 -18.33 -4.52
N ALA A 161 2.16 -17.86 -5.08
CA ALA A 161 2.89 -16.66 -4.66
C ALA A 161 3.14 -15.73 -5.87
N THR A 162 2.77 -14.46 -5.77
CA THR A 162 2.91 -13.47 -6.85
C THR A 162 3.42 -12.12 -6.37
N HIS A 163 3.95 -11.32 -7.29
CA HIS A 163 4.58 -10.02 -7.06
C HIS A 163 3.81 -8.96 -7.85
N ILE A 164 2.68 -8.52 -7.28
CA ILE A 164 1.70 -7.66 -7.96
C ILE A 164 1.51 -6.31 -7.28
N ASP A 165 1.97 -6.18 -6.03
CA ASP A 165 2.03 -4.92 -5.31
C ASP A 165 3.40 -4.30 -5.54
N ILE A 166 3.44 -3.12 -6.14
CA ILE A 166 4.68 -2.51 -6.65
C ILE A 166 4.91 -1.19 -5.94
N THR A 167 6.17 -0.89 -5.61
CA THR A 167 6.62 0.43 -5.16
C THR A 167 7.64 0.98 -6.14
N LEU A 168 7.34 2.11 -6.74
CA LEU A 168 8.20 2.86 -7.65
C LEU A 168 8.48 4.24 -7.04
N SER A 169 9.56 4.88 -7.47
CA SER A 169 9.79 6.30 -7.19
C SER A 169 10.48 6.99 -8.34
N THR A 170 10.43 8.32 -8.37
CA THR A 170 11.40 9.08 -9.19
C THR A 170 12.81 8.88 -8.66
N GLN A 171 13.82 9.24 -9.46
CA GLN A 171 15.23 9.18 -9.03
C GLN A 171 15.50 10.00 -7.75
N SER A 172 14.81 11.13 -7.56
CA SER A 172 14.94 11.92 -6.33
C SER A 172 14.30 11.22 -5.13
N GLY A 173 13.17 10.52 -5.35
CA GLY A 173 12.55 9.64 -4.36
C GLY A 173 13.41 8.45 -3.97
N ALA A 174 14.14 7.86 -4.91
CA ALA A 174 14.99 6.71 -4.65
C ALA A 174 16.10 7.01 -3.64
N ARG A 175 16.60 8.24 -3.60
CA ARG A 175 17.61 8.69 -2.63
C ARG A 175 17.05 8.86 -1.21
N LYS A 176 15.73 8.97 -1.08
CA LYS A 176 15.03 9.19 0.21
C LYS A 176 14.36 7.91 0.71
N LEU A 177 14.01 6.98 -0.18
CA LEU A 177 13.36 5.73 0.18
C LEU A 177 14.38 4.76 0.78
N SER A 178 14.04 4.14 1.91
CA SER A 178 14.89 3.16 2.58
C SER A 178 14.08 2.12 3.34
N GLN A 179 14.73 1.03 3.76
CA GLN A 179 14.12 0.00 4.61
C GLN A 179 12.87 -0.67 4.00
N TRP A 180 12.78 -0.73 2.67
CA TRP A 180 11.73 -1.46 1.97
C TRP A 180 11.80 -2.93 2.32
N ARG A 181 10.66 -3.52 2.70
CA ARG A 181 10.51 -4.95 2.97
C ARG A 181 9.04 -5.36 2.95
N VAL A 182 8.80 -6.62 2.63
CA VAL A 182 7.53 -7.30 2.91
C VAL A 182 7.51 -7.71 4.39
N MET A 183 6.39 -7.46 5.07
CA MET A 183 6.12 -7.91 6.43
C MET A 183 5.20 -9.13 6.38
N GLU A 184 5.74 -10.27 6.79
CA GLU A 184 5.08 -11.59 6.81
C GLU A 184 4.04 -11.67 7.94
N ASN A 185 2.89 -10.98 7.83
CA ASN A 185 1.88 -10.97 8.90
C ASN A 185 0.43 -10.71 8.44
N SER A 186 0.07 -10.94 7.17
CA SER A 186 -1.33 -10.79 6.72
C SER A 186 -1.95 -12.13 6.27
N PRO A 187 -2.53 -12.91 7.20
CA PRO A 187 -3.07 -14.22 6.87
C PRO A 187 -4.43 -14.20 6.18
N ILE A 188 -5.18 -13.09 6.21
CA ILE A 188 -6.62 -13.10 5.86
C ILE A 188 -6.86 -12.92 4.35
N THR A 189 -6.05 -12.08 3.69
CA THR A 189 -6.34 -11.55 2.34
C THR A 189 -5.43 -12.16 1.27
N GLY A 190 -4.33 -12.75 1.73
CA GLY A 190 -3.19 -13.18 0.93
C GLY A 190 -2.20 -12.06 0.58
N HIS A 191 -2.62 -10.80 0.50
CA HIS A 191 -1.69 -9.68 0.29
C HIS A 191 -0.85 -9.45 1.53
N GLN A 192 0.47 -9.43 1.37
CA GLN A 192 1.41 -9.12 2.41
C GLN A 192 1.54 -7.62 2.59
N PHE A 193 1.85 -7.21 3.81
CA PHE A 193 2.13 -5.81 4.09
C PHE A 193 3.46 -5.42 3.48
N ILE A 194 3.52 -4.37 2.67
CA ILE A 194 4.79 -3.77 2.26
C ILE A 194 5.06 -2.60 3.19
N CYS A 195 6.29 -2.46 3.69
CA CYS A 195 6.67 -1.28 4.44
C CYS A 195 8.02 -0.70 4.04
N PHE A 196 8.13 0.63 4.07
CA PHE A 196 9.35 1.36 3.79
C PHE A 196 9.34 2.73 4.46
N CYS A 197 10.50 3.37 4.52
CA CYS A 197 10.71 4.71 5.07
C CYS A 197 10.99 5.72 3.96
N ILE A 198 10.38 6.91 4.02
CA ILE A 198 10.80 8.06 3.19
C ILE A 198 11.47 9.13 4.04
N GLY A 199 12.68 9.52 3.67
CA GLY A 199 13.45 10.58 4.31
C GLY A 199 12.92 11.97 3.99
N THR A 200 12.73 12.77 5.03
CA THR A 200 12.23 14.15 4.99
C THR A 200 13.30 15.13 5.47
N GLN A 201 13.29 16.39 4.98
CA GLN A 201 14.39 17.34 5.20
C GLN A 201 14.28 18.12 6.52
N ARG A 202 13.58 17.60 7.54
CA ARG A 202 13.54 18.28 8.85
C ARG A 202 14.92 18.29 9.52
N ARG A 203 15.60 19.43 9.37
CA ARG A 203 16.79 19.83 10.14
C ARG A 203 16.40 20.08 11.61
N HIS A 204 17.18 19.47 12.50
CA HIS A 204 17.38 19.77 13.92
C HIS A 204 16.23 19.51 14.92
N ASN A 205 16.57 18.64 15.89
CA ASN A 205 16.02 18.52 17.26
C ASN A 205 14.71 17.78 17.54
N ASP A 206 14.18 16.99 16.61
CA ASP A 206 13.24 15.92 17.00
C ASP A 206 13.59 14.64 16.26
N ARG A 207 13.43 13.51 16.93
CA ARG A 207 13.86 12.18 16.47
C ARG A 207 13.45 12.00 15.01
N SER A 208 14.41 11.68 14.15
CA SER A 208 14.22 11.44 12.70
C SER A 208 12.87 10.79 12.42
N LEU A 209 11.96 11.51 11.76
CA LEU A 209 10.73 10.93 11.24
C LEU A 209 11.12 9.86 10.22
N LYS A 210 11.09 8.59 10.66
CA LYS A 210 11.20 7.43 9.77
C LYS A 210 9.80 7.19 9.24
N GLY A 211 9.44 7.91 8.17
CA GLY A 211 8.13 7.88 7.53
C GLY A 211 7.74 6.49 7.07
N LYS A 212 7.19 5.63 7.93
CA LYS A 212 6.81 4.26 7.59
C LYS A 212 5.50 4.30 6.79
N ILE A 213 5.53 3.83 5.55
CA ILE A 213 4.35 3.61 4.71
C ILE A 213 4.00 2.13 4.75
N VAL A 214 2.72 1.76 4.90
CA VAL A 214 2.26 0.36 4.80
C VAL A 214 1.24 0.22 3.67
N ILE A 215 1.43 -0.76 2.78
CA ILE A 215 0.51 -1.10 1.68
C ILE A 215 -0.19 -2.42 2.03
N SER A 216 -1.53 -2.48 1.93
CA SER A 216 -2.27 -3.75 2.00
C SER A 216 -3.59 -3.70 1.23
N ARG A 217 -4.04 -4.85 0.71
CA ARG A 217 -5.31 -4.95 -0.03
C ARG A 217 -6.57 -5.09 0.83
N GLU A 218 -6.49 -5.49 2.09
CA GLU A 218 -7.74 -5.79 2.83
C GLU A 218 -7.62 -5.76 4.38
N GLN A 219 -6.66 -5.04 4.99
CA GLN A 219 -6.62 -4.93 6.46
C GLN A 219 -6.85 -3.51 6.99
N PHE A 220 -8.14 -3.20 7.09
CA PHE A 220 -8.73 -2.32 8.12
C PHE A 220 -9.88 -3.03 8.87
N GLU A 221 -10.36 -4.21 8.42
CA GLU A 221 -11.47 -4.93 9.10
C GLU A 221 -11.10 -5.54 10.46
N ALA A 222 -9.81 -5.56 10.80
CA ALA A 222 -9.29 -5.96 12.10
C ALA A 222 -9.42 -4.89 13.20
N SER A 223 -9.58 -3.61 12.86
CA SER A 223 -9.56 -2.52 13.86
C SER A 223 -10.94 -1.99 14.26
N LEU A 224 -11.98 -2.79 14.10
CA LEU A 224 -13.24 -2.57 14.81
C LEU A 224 -13.36 -3.54 15.98
N ALA A 225 -12.60 -3.27 17.03
CA ALA A 225 -12.91 -3.72 18.38
C ALA A 225 -12.99 -2.55 19.38
N GLU A 226 -13.22 -1.32 18.91
CA GLU A 226 -13.58 -0.18 19.77
C GLU A 226 -14.75 0.64 19.19
N ALA A 227 -15.84 -0.05 18.83
CA ALA A 227 -17.13 0.61 18.58
C ALA A 227 -18.31 -0.06 19.29
N GLY A 228 -18.08 -1.04 20.18
CA GLY A 228 -19.11 -1.57 21.08
C GLY A 228 -20.38 -2.07 20.39
N ILE A 229 -20.25 -3.06 19.51
CA ILE A 229 -21.41 -3.78 18.99
C ILE A 229 -21.15 -5.28 19.22
N ASP A 230 -21.91 -5.84 20.13
CA ASP A 230 -22.00 -7.27 20.39
C ASP A 230 -22.25 -8.03 19.09
N GLU A 231 -21.65 -9.21 19.01
CA GLU A 231 -22.00 -10.28 18.10
C GLU A 231 -23.52 -10.44 18.08
N LEU A 232 -24.17 -10.02 16.99
CA LEU A 232 -25.47 -10.59 16.67
C LEU A 232 -25.19 -11.95 16.04
N GLU A 233 -25.20 -12.94 16.92
CA GLU A 233 -25.53 -14.34 16.60
C GLU A 233 -26.71 -14.37 15.63
N GLY A 234 -26.64 -15.31 14.68
CA GLY A 234 -27.65 -15.48 13.65
C GLY A 234 -29.00 -15.93 14.20
N GLU A 235 -30.05 -15.49 13.52
CA GLU A 235 -31.00 -16.33 12.76
C GLU A 235 -31.54 -15.50 11.59
#